data_AF-A0A366JXP7-F1
#
_entry.id   AF-A0A366JXP7-F1
#
_cell.length_a   1.000
_cell.length_b   1.000
_cell.length_c   1.000
_cell.angle_alpha   90.00
_cell.angle_beta   90.00
_cell.angle_gamma   90.00
#
_symmetry.space_group_name_H-M   'P 1'
#
loop_
_entity.id
_entity.type
_entity.pdbx_description
1 polymer ?
#
loop_
_entity_poly.entity_id
_entity_poly.type
_entity_poly.pdbx_seq_one_letter_code
_entity_poly.pdbx_strand_id
1 'polypeptide(L)'
;MAVQEDYVFWKLADYFISDQGYRMIQLSGDHDELWLEKMEHKTIKAIRLLKYNLDWSNWMQRDIEVTAQKAESVRKQLGNREMPVLNIYVSSYLPVDDYEFRIRVPFMPENEKASVQTLIIEPGKPDSLSAVEAIFEKPLTLLSGNYTEMDVDSLKHAALSKAVKTAKKEKEMFNFGKPLFTYIFIFIQVAVFLVLEAMGGSTDTSTLIRYGAKFNPLILDGEWWRFLTPIVLHIGLLHLLMNTLALFYLGSAVERVYGNIRFLFIYLAAGFGGTLASFIFSPTLSAGASGAIFGCFGALLYFGLIYPSLFFRTIGFNILVVLGINLAFGFTIPGIDNAGHIGGLIGGFLATGIVHFPKKKRPLLQFLFLAASFCLAAGLLKYGFNDPGRLLNEQTAIVMAQEHISAEEYEKARSMLADFVNEGNASPEAYFLLSYAEIKAGQLEEAKEHLLHVVKEEGSFHEAHYNLALIYLEEDNTKKARHHAQIAADLKPEQKEYQKLLNQIE
;
A
#
# COMPACT_ATOMS: atom_id res chain seq x y z
N MET A 1 -53.02 -18.14 -14.70
CA MET A 1 -52.14 -18.69 -13.65
C MET A 1 -50.71 -18.22 -13.85
N ALA A 2 -50.07 -18.45 -15.01
CA ALA A 2 -48.68 -18.00 -15.29
C ALA A 2 -48.42 -16.50 -14.98
N VAL A 3 -49.32 -15.60 -15.37
CA VAL A 3 -49.15 -14.13 -15.16
C VAL A 3 -49.01 -13.76 -13.67
N GLN A 4 -49.65 -14.50 -12.77
CA GLN A 4 -49.59 -14.21 -11.33
C GLN A 4 -48.26 -14.66 -10.73
N GLU A 5 -47.73 -15.81 -11.17
CA GLU A 5 -46.38 -16.27 -10.81
C GLU A 5 -45.32 -15.31 -11.33
N ASP A 6 -45.44 -14.89 -12.59
CA ASP A 6 -44.52 -13.95 -13.21
C ASP A 6 -44.50 -12.61 -12.47
N TYR A 7 -45.67 -12.10 -12.10
CA TYR A 7 -45.78 -10.88 -11.31
C TYR A 7 -45.08 -11.02 -9.96
N VAL A 8 -45.34 -12.10 -9.22
CA VAL A 8 -44.72 -12.35 -7.91
C VAL A 8 -43.20 -12.51 -8.04
N PHE A 9 -42.74 -13.26 -9.04
CA PHE A 9 -41.31 -13.44 -9.32
C PHE A 9 -40.61 -12.11 -9.57
N TRP A 10 -41.13 -11.28 -10.48
CA TRP A 10 -40.52 -9.99 -10.79
C TRP A 10 -40.69 -8.96 -9.67
N LYS A 11 -41.75 -9.05 -8.86
CA LYS A 11 -41.94 -8.20 -7.69
C LYS A 11 -40.93 -8.53 -6.59
N LEU A 12 -40.64 -9.81 -6.35
CA LEU A 12 -39.57 -10.26 -5.45
C LEU A 12 -38.20 -9.83 -5.98
N ALA A 13 -37.95 -10.02 -7.29
CA ALA A 13 -36.71 -9.57 -7.93
C ALA A 13 -36.52 -8.06 -7.75
N ASP A 14 -37.55 -7.25 -8.03
CA ASP A 14 -37.51 -5.80 -7.80
C ASP A 14 -37.26 -5.50 -6.34
N TYR A 15 -38.00 -6.07 -5.39
CA TYR A 15 -37.78 -5.85 -3.95
C TYR A 15 -36.33 -6.14 -3.52
N PHE A 16 -35.77 -7.27 -3.93
CA PHE A 16 -34.41 -7.61 -3.56
C PHE A 16 -33.38 -6.65 -4.18
N ILE A 17 -33.56 -6.25 -5.44
CA ILE A 17 -32.65 -5.33 -6.13
C ILE A 17 -32.83 -3.90 -5.63
N SER A 18 -34.07 -3.47 -5.45
CA SER A 18 -34.47 -2.10 -5.21
C SER A 18 -34.41 -1.69 -3.75
N ASP A 19 -34.98 -2.50 -2.89
CA ASP A 19 -35.23 -2.17 -1.48
C ASP A 19 -34.19 -2.79 -0.57
N GLN A 20 -33.74 -4.00 -0.90
CA GLN A 20 -32.71 -4.72 -0.16
C GLN A 20 -31.30 -4.52 -0.73
N GLY A 21 -31.18 -3.99 -1.96
CA GLY A 21 -29.89 -3.65 -2.57
C GLY A 21 -29.05 -4.86 -2.98
N TYR A 22 -29.68 -6.00 -3.26
CA TYR A 22 -29.02 -7.14 -3.87
C TYR A 22 -28.64 -6.85 -5.32
N ARG A 23 -27.52 -7.41 -5.76
CA ARG A 23 -27.06 -7.29 -7.14
C ARG A 23 -27.38 -8.56 -7.93
N MET A 24 -27.86 -8.37 -9.15
CA MET A 24 -28.05 -9.45 -10.10
C MET A 24 -26.72 -10.03 -10.60
N ILE A 25 -26.58 -11.35 -10.49
CA ILE A 25 -25.41 -12.11 -10.96
C ILE A 25 -25.73 -12.81 -12.28
N GLN A 26 -26.86 -13.52 -12.29
CA GLN A 26 -27.26 -14.39 -13.40
C GLN A 26 -28.78 -14.39 -13.53
N LEU A 27 -29.25 -14.44 -14.77
CA LEU A 27 -30.65 -14.59 -15.16
C LEU A 27 -30.68 -15.66 -16.25
N SER A 28 -31.53 -16.68 -16.11
CA SER A 28 -31.68 -17.72 -17.13
C SER A 28 -32.26 -17.16 -18.44
N GLY A 29 -32.01 -17.83 -19.56
CA GLY A 29 -32.53 -17.42 -20.87
C GLY A 29 -34.07 -17.38 -20.91
N ASP A 30 -34.71 -18.30 -20.20
CA ASP A 30 -36.17 -18.40 -20.08
C ASP A 30 -36.74 -17.46 -19.00
N HIS A 31 -35.88 -16.71 -18.30
CA HIS A 31 -36.24 -15.74 -17.27
C HIS A 31 -37.03 -16.32 -16.08
N ASP A 32 -36.82 -17.59 -15.79
CA ASP A 32 -37.44 -18.34 -14.69
C ASP A 32 -36.49 -18.52 -13.49
N GLU A 33 -35.18 -18.33 -13.66
CA GLU A 33 -34.19 -18.43 -12.60
C GLU A 33 -33.37 -17.14 -12.50
N LEU A 34 -33.30 -16.57 -11.29
CA LEU A 34 -32.55 -15.35 -11.00
C LEU A 34 -31.67 -15.56 -9.77
N TRP A 35 -30.37 -15.29 -9.93
CA TRP A 35 -29.40 -15.29 -8.84
C TRP A 35 -29.00 -13.86 -8.47
N LEU A 36 -29.09 -13.57 -7.17
CA LEU A 36 -28.81 -12.29 -6.57
C LEU A 36 -27.77 -12.43 -5.45
N GLU A 37 -26.87 -11.47 -5.30
CA GLU A 37 -25.88 -11.44 -4.20
C GLU A 37 -25.95 -10.16 -3.37
N LYS A 38 -25.63 -10.30 -2.08
CA LYS A 38 -25.26 -9.21 -1.19
C LYS A 38 -24.31 -9.73 -0.11
N MET A 39 -23.01 -9.63 -0.35
CA MET A 39 -21.98 -10.19 0.53
C MET A 39 -21.92 -9.55 1.93
N GLU A 40 -22.45 -8.34 2.10
CA GLU A 40 -22.53 -7.64 3.39
C GLU A 40 -23.66 -8.17 4.29
N HIS A 41 -24.65 -8.87 3.73
CA HIS A 41 -25.77 -9.36 4.51
C HIS A 41 -25.33 -10.54 5.37
N LYS A 42 -25.43 -10.38 6.70
CA LYS A 42 -24.89 -11.36 7.66
C LYS A 42 -25.57 -12.72 7.55
N THR A 43 -26.86 -12.75 7.26
CA THR A 43 -27.67 -13.98 7.31
C THR A 43 -27.94 -14.62 5.95
N ILE A 44 -27.90 -13.86 4.85
CA ILE A 44 -28.32 -14.33 3.50
C ILE A 44 -27.43 -13.69 2.45
N LYS A 45 -26.37 -14.38 2.03
CA LYS A 45 -25.35 -13.81 1.12
C LYS A 45 -25.75 -13.91 -0.35
N ALA A 46 -26.59 -14.89 -0.69
CA ALA A 46 -27.18 -15.02 -2.01
C ALA A 46 -28.65 -15.40 -1.94
N ILE A 47 -29.39 -15.02 -2.97
CA ILE A 47 -30.79 -15.39 -3.16
C ILE A 47 -30.91 -16.02 -4.54
N ARG A 48 -31.56 -17.18 -4.61
CA ARG A 48 -32.01 -17.79 -5.85
C ARG A 48 -33.53 -17.68 -5.89
N LEU A 49 -34.06 -17.03 -6.93
CA LEU A 49 -35.48 -17.09 -7.25
C LEU A 49 -35.65 -18.09 -8.38
N LEU A 50 -36.55 -19.06 -8.21
CA LEU A 50 -36.90 -20.02 -9.25
C LEU A 50 -38.42 -20.05 -9.43
N LYS A 51 -38.90 -19.74 -10.63
CA LYS A 51 -40.28 -19.92 -11.03
C LYS A 51 -40.44 -21.34 -11.58
N TYR A 52 -41.05 -22.22 -10.79
CA TYR A 52 -41.21 -23.62 -11.16
C TYR A 52 -42.42 -24.23 -10.45
N ASN A 53 -43.24 -24.98 -11.18
CA ASN A 53 -44.39 -25.69 -10.60
C ASN A 53 -43.92 -26.98 -9.94
N LEU A 54 -44.02 -27.02 -8.61
CA LEU A 54 -43.51 -28.13 -7.80
C LEU A 54 -44.43 -29.35 -7.87
N ASP A 55 -43.97 -30.42 -8.52
CA ASP A 55 -44.74 -31.67 -8.64
C ASP A 55 -44.51 -32.62 -7.45
N TRP A 56 -43.25 -32.93 -7.11
CA TRP A 56 -42.87 -33.93 -6.09
C TRP A 56 -41.74 -33.43 -5.18
N SER A 57 -41.81 -33.74 -3.89
CA SER A 57 -40.82 -33.33 -2.89
C SER A 57 -39.42 -33.85 -3.18
N ASN A 58 -39.31 -35.01 -3.85
CA ASN A 58 -38.02 -35.60 -4.26
C ASN A 58 -37.30 -34.78 -5.33
N TRP A 59 -38.04 -34.15 -6.25
CA TRP A 59 -37.43 -33.27 -7.24
C TRP A 59 -36.87 -32.02 -6.56
N MET A 60 -37.66 -31.43 -5.64
CA MET A 60 -37.24 -30.27 -4.86
C MET A 60 -35.97 -30.56 -4.05
N GLN A 61 -35.90 -31.72 -3.40
CA GLN A 61 -34.72 -32.14 -2.66
C GLN A 61 -33.45 -32.13 -3.54
N ARG A 62 -33.53 -32.73 -4.73
CA ARG A 62 -32.40 -32.75 -5.68
C ARG A 62 -32.00 -31.36 -6.14
N ASP A 63 -32.97 -30.49 -6.38
CA ASP A 63 -32.70 -29.10 -6.78
C ASP A 63 -32.06 -28.28 -5.63
N ILE A 64 -32.47 -28.50 -4.38
CA ILE A 64 -31.82 -27.93 -3.19
C ILE A 64 -30.37 -28.40 -3.08
N GLU A 65 -30.11 -29.69 -3.29
CA GLU A 65 -28.76 -30.28 -3.29
C GLU A 65 -27.86 -29.67 -4.37
N VAL A 66 -28.37 -29.55 -5.59
CA VAL A 66 -27.66 -28.89 -6.71
C VAL A 66 -27.40 -27.42 -6.39
N THR A 67 -28.36 -26.73 -5.78
CA THR A 67 -28.22 -25.33 -5.34
C THR A 67 -27.11 -25.19 -4.31
N ALA A 68 -27.04 -26.10 -3.34
CA ALA A 68 -25.99 -26.11 -2.32
C ALA A 68 -24.60 -26.35 -2.94
N GLN A 69 -24.48 -27.30 -3.88
CA GLN A 69 -23.22 -27.56 -4.60
C GLN A 69 -22.75 -26.36 -5.44
N LYS A 70 -23.68 -25.69 -6.12
CA LYS A 70 -23.39 -24.44 -6.85
C LYS A 70 -22.91 -23.35 -5.89
N ALA A 71 -23.63 -23.14 -4.78
CA ALA A 71 -23.28 -22.15 -3.77
C ALA A 71 -21.91 -22.41 -3.13
N GLU A 72 -21.58 -23.68 -2.90
CA GLU A 72 -20.29 -24.10 -2.35
C GLU A 72 -19.14 -23.84 -3.33
N SER A 73 -19.35 -24.11 -4.62
CA SER A 73 -18.37 -23.78 -5.66
C SER A 73 -18.08 -22.28 -5.71
N VAL A 74 -19.12 -21.45 -5.64
CA VAL A 74 -19.00 -19.99 -5.55
C VAL A 74 -18.31 -19.56 -4.26
N ARG A 75 -18.65 -20.16 -3.11
CA ARG A 75 -18.01 -19.88 -1.82
C ARG A 75 -16.50 -20.11 -1.89
N LYS A 76 -16.08 -21.25 -2.44
CA LYS A 76 -14.66 -21.62 -2.60
C LYS A 76 -13.92 -20.63 -3.50
N GLN A 77 -14.53 -20.23 -4.63
CA GLN A 77 -13.95 -19.25 -5.54
C GLN A 77 -13.79 -17.85 -4.92
N LEU A 78 -14.76 -17.42 -4.11
CA LEU A 78 -14.74 -16.11 -3.45
C LEU A 78 -13.95 -16.09 -2.14
N GLY A 79 -13.47 -17.25 -1.65
CA GLY A 79 -12.75 -17.35 -0.38
C GLY A 79 -13.62 -17.05 0.86
N ASN A 80 -14.94 -17.14 0.74
CA ASN A 80 -15.86 -16.83 1.84
C ASN A 80 -15.86 -17.94 2.90
N ARG A 81 -15.95 -17.56 4.19
CA ARG A 81 -16.01 -18.53 5.30
C ARG A 81 -17.24 -19.45 5.24
N GLU A 82 -18.39 -18.89 4.86
CA GLU A 82 -19.69 -19.55 4.76
C GLU A 82 -20.53 -18.86 3.67
N MET A 83 -21.51 -19.57 3.12
CA MET A 83 -22.39 -19.07 2.07
C MET A 83 -23.85 -19.47 2.32
N PRO A 84 -24.56 -18.76 3.21
CA PRO A 84 -25.99 -18.97 3.39
C PRO A 84 -26.76 -18.41 2.18
N VAL A 85 -27.56 -19.27 1.56
CA VAL A 85 -28.38 -18.99 0.38
C VAL A 85 -29.85 -19.11 0.74
N LEU A 86 -30.64 -18.13 0.33
CA LEU A 86 -32.09 -18.21 0.35
C LEU A 86 -32.59 -18.68 -1.01
N ASN A 87 -33.15 -19.87 -1.07
CA ASN A 87 -33.75 -20.45 -2.26
C ASN A 87 -35.27 -20.24 -2.18
N ILE A 88 -35.83 -19.50 -3.13
CA ILE A 88 -37.25 -19.16 -3.15
C ILE A 88 -37.88 -19.74 -4.41
N TYR A 89 -38.81 -20.67 -4.23
CA TYR A 89 -39.66 -21.16 -5.30
C TYR A 89 -40.90 -20.26 -5.42
N VAL A 90 -41.24 -19.83 -6.63
CA VAL A 90 -42.52 -19.23 -6.97
C VAL A 90 -43.31 -20.27 -7.76
N SER A 91 -44.37 -20.81 -7.15
CA SER A 91 -45.12 -21.97 -7.67
C SER A 91 -46.62 -21.80 -7.43
N SER A 92 -47.47 -22.11 -8.41
CA SER A 92 -48.93 -22.15 -8.20
C SER A 92 -49.39 -23.32 -7.31
N TYR A 93 -48.57 -24.36 -7.20
CA TYR A 93 -48.91 -25.57 -6.45
C TYR A 93 -47.78 -26.00 -5.53
N LEU A 94 -48.16 -26.58 -4.40
CA LEU A 94 -47.23 -27.26 -3.49
C LEU A 94 -47.01 -28.70 -3.97
N PRO A 95 -45.91 -29.35 -3.57
CA PRO A 95 -45.73 -30.77 -3.81
C PRO A 95 -46.94 -31.59 -3.33
N VAL A 96 -47.27 -32.64 -4.06
CA VAL A 96 -48.42 -33.49 -3.73
C VAL A 96 -48.17 -34.43 -2.53
N ASP A 97 -46.90 -34.59 -2.14
CA ASP A 97 -46.42 -35.42 -1.03
C ASP A 97 -45.89 -34.58 0.14
N ASP A 98 -45.71 -35.18 1.32
CA ASP A 98 -45.15 -34.50 2.49
C ASP A 98 -43.79 -33.87 2.15
N TYR A 99 -43.65 -32.55 2.30
CA TYR A 99 -42.45 -31.81 1.88
C TYR A 99 -41.90 -30.89 2.97
N GLU A 100 -42.70 -30.55 3.97
CA GLU A 100 -42.39 -29.58 5.02
C GLU A 100 -41.13 -29.97 5.80
N PHE A 101 -40.88 -31.28 5.97
CA PHE A 101 -39.68 -31.79 6.63
C PHE A 101 -38.38 -31.45 5.89
N ARG A 102 -38.44 -31.19 4.56
CA ARG A 102 -37.28 -30.85 3.72
C ARG A 102 -36.90 -29.39 3.79
N ILE A 103 -37.84 -28.52 4.15
CA ILE A 103 -37.63 -27.06 4.17
C ILE A 103 -37.62 -26.46 5.58
N ARG A 104 -38.01 -27.24 6.60
CA ARG A 104 -38.05 -26.79 8.01
C ARG A 104 -36.68 -26.36 8.54
N VAL A 105 -35.61 -27.00 8.07
CA VAL A 105 -34.22 -26.70 8.47
C VAL A 105 -33.43 -26.41 7.20
N PRO A 106 -32.53 -25.39 7.21
CA PRO A 106 -31.64 -25.17 6.08
C PRO A 106 -30.83 -26.41 5.74
N PHE A 107 -30.80 -26.78 4.45
CA PHE A 107 -30.01 -27.89 3.97
C PHE A 107 -28.53 -27.51 3.90
N MET A 108 -27.64 -28.35 4.42
CA MET A 108 -26.19 -28.16 4.34
C MET A 108 -25.54 -29.53 4.09
N PRO A 109 -24.79 -29.71 2.99
CA PRO A 109 -24.07 -30.96 2.74
C PRO A 109 -23.04 -31.25 3.83
N GLU A 110 -22.77 -32.53 4.10
CA GLU A 110 -21.73 -32.93 5.05
C GLU A 110 -20.38 -32.34 4.66
N ASN A 111 -19.67 -31.75 5.63
CA ASN A 111 -18.36 -31.10 5.48
C ASN A 111 -18.31 -29.86 4.57
N GLU A 112 -19.45 -29.34 4.11
CA GLU A 112 -19.50 -28.10 3.34
C GLU A 112 -19.98 -26.91 4.19
N LYS A 113 -19.82 -25.68 3.67
CA LYS A 113 -20.13 -24.44 4.43
C LYS A 113 -21.14 -23.54 3.70
N ALA A 114 -21.75 -24.05 2.64
CA ALA A 114 -22.91 -23.45 2.00
C ALA A 114 -24.19 -24.08 2.55
N SER A 115 -25.05 -23.25 3.10
CA SER A 115 -26.38 -23.66 3.58
C SER A 115 -27.46 -23.08 2.69
N VAL A 116 -28.53 -23.84 2.47
CA VAL A 116 -29.66 -23.45 1.63
C VAL A 116 -30.93 -23.45 2.48
N GLN A 117 -31.41 -22.26 2.81
CA GLN A 117 -32.73 -22.08 3.39
C GLN A 117 -33.75 -21.99 2.26
N THR A 118 -34.81 -22.80 2.31
CA THR A 118 -35.80 -22.87 1.23
C THR A 118 -37.13 -22.26 1.67
N LEU A 119 -37.72 -21.43 0.82
CA LEU A 119 -39.08 -20.90 0.95
C LEU A 119 -39.89 -21.19 -0.31
N ILE A 120 -41.19 -21.42 -0.15
CA ILE A 120 -42.13 -21.57 -1.26
C ILE A 120 -43.14 -20.44 -1.16
N ILE A 121 -43.26 -19.67 -2.24
CA ILE A 121 -44.18 -18.54 -2.35
C ILE A 121 -45.29 -18.96 -3.30
N GLU A 122 -46.49 -19.05 -2.75
CA GLU A 122 -47.70 -19.38 -3.50
C GLU A 122 -48.44 -18.09 -3.87
N PRO A 123 -48.55 -17.76 -5.17
CA PRO A 123 -49.22 -16.54 -5.59
C PRO A 123 -50.67 -16.48 -5.08
N GLY A 124 -51.01 -15.39 -4.39
CA GLY A 124 -52.35 -15.19 -3.83
C GLY A 124 -52.55 -15.65 -2.39
N LYS A 125 -51.53 -16.25 -1.74
CA LYS A 125 -51.52 -16.49 -0.29
C LYS A 125 -50.58 -15.52 0.43
N PRO A 126 -51.08 -14.46 1.09
CA PRO A 126 -50.26 -13.46 1.77
C PRO A 126 -49.30 -14.06 2.81
N ASP A 127 -49.74 -15.10 3.52
CA ASP A 127 -48.97 -15.76 4.58
C ASP A 127 -47.64 -16.34 4.07
N SER A 128 -47.56 -16.74 2.79
CA SER A 128 -46.32 -17.28 2.21
C SER A 128 -45.18 -16.24 2.14
N LEU A 129 -45.52 -14.94 2.14
CA LEU A 129 -44.58 -13.83 2.01
C LEU A 129 -44.08 -13.33 3.36
N SER A 130 -44.83 -13.62 4.43
CA SER A 130 -44.46 -13.23 5.81
C SER A 130 -43.07 -13.75 6.21
N ALA A 131 -42.67 -14.92 5.70
CA ALA A 131 -41.34 -15.48 5.91
C ALA A 131 -40.23 -14.64 5.28
N VAL A 132 -40.47 -14.04 4.10
CA VAL A 132 -39.52 -13.13 3.45
C VAL A 132 -39.44 -11.81 4.22
N GLU A 133 -40.58 -11.25 4.63
CA GLU A 133 -40.63 -10.02 5.41
C GLU A 133 -39.93 -10.18 6.77
N ALA A 134 -40.09 -11.33 7.43
CA ALA A 134 -39.43 -11.66 8.68
C ALA A 134 -37.90 -11.72 8.56
N ILE A 135 -37.37 -12.13 7.40
CA ILE A 135 -35.91 -12.19 7.16
C ILE A 135 -35.32 -10.81 6.87
N PHE A 136 -36.06 -9.94 6.17
CA PHE A 136 -35.52 -8.70 5.58
C PHE A 136 -36.01 -7.40 6.21
N GLU A 137 -36.87 -7.47 7.23
CA GLU A 137 -37.33 -6.36 8.09
C GLU A 137 -37.98 -5.18 7.34
N LYS A 138 -38.25 -5.32 6.03
CA LYS A 138 -39.04 -4.38 5.24
C LYS A 138 -40.28 -5.07 4.69
N PRO A 139 -41.45 -4.40 4.76
CA PRO A 139 -42.67 -4.96 4.22
C PRO A 139 -42.60 -5.04 2.68
N LEU A 140 -43.07 -6.15 2.15
CA LEU A 140 -43.21 -6.41 0.73
C LEU A 140 -44.66 -6.11 0.33
N THR A 141 -44.91 -4.93 -0.22
CA THR A 141 -46.26 -4.59 -0.66
C THR A 141 -46.59 -5.29 -1.99
N LEU A 142 -47.43 -6.32 -1.93
CA LEU A 142 -48.08 -6.89 -3.09
C LEU A 142 -49.46 -6.24 -3.28
N LEU A 143 -49.69 -5.71 -4.47
CA LEU A 143 -50.99 -5.14 -4.85
C LEU A 143 -51.97 -6.29 -5.08
N SER A 144 -53.00 -6.44 -4.25
CA SER A 144 -54.05 -7.43 -4.50
C SER A 144 -54.84 -7.07 -5.78
N GLY A 145 -54.86 -7.97 -6.78
CA GLY A 145 -55.62 -7.76 -8.02
C GLY A 145 -55.34 -8.78 -9.11
N ASN A 146 -56.12 -8.70 -10.20
CA ASN A 146 -55.82 -9.41 -11.45
C ASN A 146 -54.71 -8.67 -12.19
N TYR A 147 -53.53 -9.29 -12.27
CA TYR A 147 -52.40 -8.73 -13.00
C TYR A 147 -52.51 -9.03 -14.50
N THR A 148 -52.07 -8.07 -15.32
CA THR A 148 -51.95 -8.22 -16.78
C THR A 148 -50.51 -8.52 -17.17
N GLU A 149 -50.30 -9.05 -18.38
CA GLU A 149 -48.95 -9.23 -18.94
C GLU A 149 -48.18 -7.90 -19.01
N MET A 150 -48.88 -6.79 -19.23
CA MET A 150 -48.29 -5.45 -19.25
C MET A 150 -47.73 -5.04 -17.88
N ASP A 151 -48.41 -5.42 -16.79
CA ASP A 151 -47.93 -5.16 -15.43
C ASP A 151 -46.62 -5.91 -15.15
N VAL A 152 -46.58 -7.20 -15.54
CA VAL A 152 -45.38 -8.05 -15.44
C VAL A 152 -44.22 -7.45 -16.22
N ASP A 153 -44.45 -7.08 -17.48
CA ASP A 153 -43.41 -6.49 -18.33
C ASP A 153 -42.88 -5.17 -17.77
N SER A 154 -43.75 -4.35 -17.17
CA SER A 154 -43.33 -3.10 -16.54
C SER A 154 -42.41 -3.33 -15.33
N LEU A 155 -42.74 -4.30 -14.48
CA LEU A 155 -41.95 -4.70 -13.31
C LEU A 155 -40.62 -5.31 -13.71
N LYS A 156 -40.63 -6.21 -14.69
CA LYS A 156 -39.43 -6.79 -15.28
C LYS A 156 -38.49 -5.70 -15.79
N HIS A 157 -39.00 -4.76 -16.59
CA HIS A 157 -38.21 -3.64 -17.10
C HIS A 157 -37.68 -2.74 -15.97
N ALA A 158 -38.47 -2.47 -14.94
CA ALA A 158 -38.05 -1.68 -13.78
C ALA A 158 -36.89 -2.36 -13.03
N ALA A 159 -37.02 -3.64 -12.71
CA ALA A 159 -36.01 -4.42 -11.99
C ALA A 159 -34.70 -4.53 -12.79
N LEU A 160 -34.79 -4.90 -14.08
CA LEU A 160 -33.63 -5.05 -14.96
C LEU A 160 -32.94 -3.72 -15.23
N SER A 161 -33.69 -2.66 -15.52
CA SER A 161 -33.11 -1.34 -15.78
C SER A 161 -32.36 -0.81 -14.56
N LYS A 162 -32.87 -1.05 -13.35
CA LYS A 162 -32.19 -0.68 -12.11
C LYS A 162 -30.93 -1.51 -11.88
N ALA A 163 -30.98 -2.82 -12.08
CA ALA A 163 -29.81 -3.70 -11.99
C ALA A 163 -28.69 -3.27 -12.95
N VAL A 164 -29.02 -3.02 -14.23
CA VAL A 164 -28.07 -2.54 -15.25
C VAL A 164 -27.52 -1.17 -14.88
N LYS A 165 -28.36 -0.25 -14.41
CA LYS A 165 -27.93 1.10 -14.00
C LYS A 165 -26.98 1.06 -12.80
N THR A 166 -27.22 0.18 -11.83
CA THR A 166 -26.32 -0.02 -10.67
C THR A 166 -24.99 -0.61 -11.11
N ALA A 167 -24.99 -1.68 -11.93
CA ALA A 167 -23.78 -2.29 -12.46
C ALA A 167 -22.95 -1.30 -13.31
N LYS A 168 -23.62 -0.48 -14.13
CA LYS A 168 -22.96 0.58 -14.92
C LYS A 168 -22.31 1.63 -14.03
N LYS A 169 -23.00 2.11 -12.99
CA LYS A 169 -22.43 3.06 -12.02
C LYS A 169 -21.19 2.51 -11.33
N GLU A 170 -21.22 1.25 -10.90
CA GLU A 170 -20.05 0.59 -10.29
C GLU A 170 -18.88 0.53 -11.28
N LYS A 171 -19.12 0.10 -12.52
CA LYS A 171 -18.09 0.04 -13.56
C LYS A 171 -17.50 1.42 -13.89
N GLU A 172 -18.32 2.46 -13.89
CA GLU A 172 -17.89 3.84 -14.12
C GLU A 172 -17.00 4.36 -12.99
N MET A 173 -17.23 3.94 -11.74
CA MET A 173 -16.35 4.32 -10.61
C MET A 173 -14.94 3.76 -10.74
N PHE A 174 -14.76 2.61 -11.38
CA PHE A 174 -13.45 1.97 -11.59
C PHE A 174 -12.80 2.30 -12.93
N ASN A 175 -13.44 3.08 -13.79
CA ASN A 175 -12.92 3.41 -15.12
C ASN A 175 -13.08 4.90 -15.41
N PHE A 176 -12.87 5.75 -14.40
CA PHE A 176 -13.04 7.19 -14.56
C PHE A 176 -11.97 7.82 -15.46
N GLY A 177 -10.72 7.33 -15.39
CA GLY A 177 -9.60 7.78 -16.22
C GLY A 177 -8.79 6.63 -16.80
N LYS A 178 -8.07 6.88 -17.89
CA LYS A 178 -6.98 6.00 -18.34
C LYS A 178 -5.71 6.40 -17.59
N PRO A 179 -4.92 5.44 -17.07
CA PRO A 179 -3.81 5.75 -16.18
C PRO A 179 -2.68 6.44 -16.94
N LEU A 180 -2.67 7.77 -17.00
CA LEU A 180 -1.70 8.55 -17.75
C LEU A 180 -0.47 8.86 -16.90
N PHE A 181 -0.69 9.43 -15.71
CA PHE A 181 0.40 9.84 -14.82
C PHE A 181 1.15 8.65 -14.27
N THR A 182 0.50 7.50 -14.09
CA THR A 182 1.17 6.25 -13.74
C THR A 182 2.28 5.93 -14.74
N TYR A 183 1.98 5.96 -16.05
CA TYR A 183 3.00 5.71 -17.08
C TYR A 183 4.05 6.82 -17.16
N ILE A 184 3.65 8.08 -16.98
CA ILE A 184 4.59 9.21 -16.96
C ILE A 184 5.59 9.05 -15.81
N PHE A 185 5.14 8.70 -14.61
CA PHE A 185 6.02 8.49 -13.46
C PHE A 185 6.95 7.30 -13.67
N ILE A 186 6.45 6.18 -14.21
CA ILE A 186 7.30 5.03 -14.57
C ILE A 186 8.39 5.46 -15.56
N PHE A 187 8.02 6.20 -16.61
CA PHE A 187 8.98 6.70 -17.59
C PHE A 187 10.04 7.61 -16.95
N ILE A 188 9.61 8.57 -16.12
CA ILE A 188 10.52 9.48 -15.41
C ILE A 188 11.47 8.71 -14.49
N GLN A 189 10.97 7.74 -13.71
CA GLN A 189 11.79 6.94 -12.79
C GLN A 189 12.86 6.14 -13.53
N VAL A 190 12.50 5.51 -14.65
CA VAL A 190 13.45 4.78 -15.50
C VAL A 190 14.47 5.75 -16.12
N ALA A 191 14.02 6.89 -16.64
CA ALA A 191 14.91 7.88 -17.24
C ALA A 191 15.92 8.45 -16.23
N VAL A 192 15.46 8.82 -15.03
CA VAL A 192 16.30 9.30 -13.93
C VAL A 192 17.29 8.22 -13.49
N PHE A 193 16.85 6.97 -13.37
CA PHE A 193 17.73 5.86 -13.00
C PHE A 193 18.88 5.68 -14.01
N LEU A 194 18.58 5.74 -15.32
CA LEU A 194 19.62 5.67 -16.36
C LEU A 194 20.62 6.83 -16.28
N VAL A 195 20.16 8.03 -15.89
CA VAL A 195 21.04 9.18 -15.66
C VAL A 195 21.95 8.93 -14.45
N LEU A 196 21.43 8.38 -13.35
CA LEU A 196 22.24 8.04 -12.17
C LEU A 196 23.34 7.03 -12.52
N GLU A 197 23.00 5.96 -13.23
CA GLU A 197 23.95 4.93 -13.68
C GLU A 197 25.05 5.52 -14.57
N ALA A 198 24.73 6.50 -15.41
CA ALA A 198 25.72 7.16 -16.27
C ALA A 198 26.64 8.14 -15.53
N MET A 199 26.22 8.67 -14.37
CA MET A 199 26.85 9.82 -13.69
C MET A 199 27.59 9.47 -12.40
N GLY A 200 27.61 8.19 -12.01
CA GLY A 200 28.30 7.71 -10.81
C GLY A 200 27.75 6.39 -10.24
N GLY A 201 26.53 6.01 -10.63
CA GLY A 201 25.87 4.79 -10.17
C GLY A 201 24.70 5.08 -9.22
N SER A 202 23.64 4.29 -9.31
CA SER A 202 22.45 4.45 -8.44
C SER A 202 22.67 3.97 -7.00
N THR A 203 23.78 3.28 -6.72
CA THR A 203 24.16 2.82 -5.38
C THR A 203 25.18 3.72 -4.70
N ASP A 204 25.70 4.72 -5.42
CA ASP A 204 26.65 5.68 -4.87
C ASP A 204 25.93 6.80 -4.11
N THR A 205 26.28 6.96 -2.83
CA THR A 205 25.65 7.93 -1.93
C THR A 205 25.84 9.36 -2.41
N SER A 206 27.04 9.71 -2.89
CA SER A 206 27.34 11.08 -3.34
C SER A 206 26.51 11.46 -4.57
N THR A 207 26.36 10.51 -5.50
CA THR A 207 25.50 10.64 -6.69
C THR A 207 24.05 10.82 -6.28
N LEU A 208 23.53 10.00 -5.37
CA LEU A 208 22.15 10.12 -4.88
C LEU A 208 21.89 11.48 -4.22
N ILE A 209 22.79 11.96 -3.36
CA ILE A 209 22.68 13.28 -2.71
C ILE A 209 22.66 14.38 -3.78
N ARG A 210 23.60 14.35 -4.72
CA ARG A 210 23.71 15.35 -5.79
C ARG A 210 22.44 15.45 -6.64
N TYR A 211 21.81 14.32 -6.94
CA TYR A 211 20.60 14.27 -7.77
C TYR A 211 19.29 14.46 -6.99
N GLY A 212 19.36 14.73 -5.68
CA GLY A 212 18.21 15.15 -4.89
C GLY A 212 17.57 14.07 -4.02
N ALA A 213 18.33 13.07 -3.58
CA ALA A 213 17.86 12.14 -2.55
C ALA A 213 17.52 12.90 -1.25
N LYS A 214 16.68 12.29 -0.41
CA LYS A 214 16.37 12.84 0.91
C LYS A 214 17.66 12.75 1.72
N PHE A 215 18.14 13.91 2.14
CA PHE A 215 19.30 14.05 3.00
C PHE A 215 19.03 15.17 4.00
N ASN A 216 18.99 14.83 5.28
CA ASN A 216 18.51 15.73 6.35
C ASN A 216 19.33 17.03 6.46
N PRO A 217 20.67 17.01 6.42
CA PRO A 217 21.45 18.24 6.53
C PRO A 217 21.08 19.27 5.47
N LEU A 218 21.02 18.86 4.20
CA LEU A 218 20.71 19.78 3.12
C LEU A 218 19.26 20.27 3.16
N ILE A 219 18.32 19.48 3.70
CA ILE A 219 16.96 19.95 3.99
C ILE A 219 16.99 21.07 5.04
N LEU A 220 17.80 20.91 6.09
CA LEU A 220 17.97 21.92 7.14
C LEU A 220 18.65 23.19 6.62
N ASP A 221 19.54 23.05 5.64
CA ASP A 221 20.20 24.17 4.93
C ASP A 221 19.29 24.86 3.88
N GLY A 222 18.05 24.39 3.74
CA GLY A 222 17.02 25.06 2.93
C GLY A 222 16.74 24.42 1.58
N GLU A 223 17.28 23.24 1.27
CA GLU A 223 16.98 22.49 0.04
C GLU A 223 15.62 21.76 0.11
N TRP A 224 14.54 22.54 0.28
CA TRP A 224 13.17 22.07 0.48
C TRP A 224 12.64 21.17 -0.65
N TRP A 225 13.20 21.24 -1.86
CA TRP A 225 12.81 20.37 -2.96
C TRP A 225 13.12 18.89 -2.69
N ARG A 226 14.04 18.60 -1.76
CA ARG A 226 14.35 17.23 -1.28
C ARG A 226 13.19 16.56 -0.57
N PHE A 227 12.08 17.25 -0.27
CA PHE A 227 10.83 16.61 0.14
C PHE A 227 10.05 15.95 -1.00
N LEU A 228 10.38 16.22 -2.27
CA LEU A 228 9.67 15.71 -3.44
C LEU A 228 10.56 14.98 -4.45
N THR A 229 11.78 15.46 -4.69
CA THR A 229 12.72 14.82 -5.62
C THR A 229 13.04 13.34 -5.34
N PRO A 230 13.03 12.82 -4.09
CA PRO A 230 13.32 11.41 -3.84
C PRO A 230 12.36 10.43 -4.50
N ILE A 231 11.14 10.88 -4.84
CA ILE A 231 10.08 10.06 -5.45
C ILE A 231 10.54 9.44 -6.79
N VAL A 232 11.46 10.10 -7.51
CA VAL A 232 11.91 9.65 -8.85
C VAL A 232 13.27 8.94 -8.83
N LEU A 233 14.00 9.00 -7.72
CA LEU A 233 15.32 8.37 -7.55
C LEU A 233 15.16 6.94 -7.03
N HIS A 234 16.06 6.03 -7.40
CA HIS A 234 16.01 4.63 -6.97
C HIS A 234 17.41 4.12 -6.70
N ILE A 235 17.57 3.35 -5.62
CA ILE A 235 18.84 2.77 -5.20
C ILE A 235 18.94 1.34 -5.75
N GLY A 236 19.69 1.16 -6.82
CA GLY A 236 19.85 -0.14 -7.49
C GLY A 236 18.65 -0.60 -8.33
N LEU A 237 18.93 -1.54 -9.24
CA LEU A 237 17.96 -2.00 -10.25
C LEU A 237 16.75 -2.73 -9.66
N LEU A 238 16.97 -3.58 -8.64
CA LEU A 238 15.89 -4.35 -8.02
C LEU A 238 14.84 -3.42 -7.37
N HIS A 239 15.30 -2.36 -6.70
CA HIS A 239 14.42 -1.39 -6.06
C HIS A 239 13.56 -0.64 -7.10
N LEU A 240 14.17 -0.22 -8.21
CA LEU A 240 13.43 0.37 -9.34
C LEU A 240 12.38 -0.59 -9.89
N LEU A 241 12.74 -1.85 -10.15
CA LEU A 241 11.84 -2.84 -10.72
C LEU A 241 10.61 -3.07 -9.83
N MET A 242 10.83 -3.26 -8.53
CA MET A 242 9.75 -3.52 -7.58
C MET A 242 8.81 -2.32 -7.43
N ASN A 243 9.35 -1.09 -7.34
CA ASN A 243 8.53 0.12 -7.29
C ASN A 243 7.77 0.37 -8.59
N THR A 244 8.41 0.15 -9.74
CA THR A 244 7.78 0.31 -11.06
C THR A 244 6.62 -0.67 -11.23
N LEU A 245 6.81 -1.93 -10.83
CA LEU A 245 5.76 -2.96 -10.87
C LEU A 245 4.60 -2.60 -9.93
N ALA A 246 4.92 -2.20 -8.70
CA ALA A 246 3.91 -1.80 -7.72
C ALA A 246 3.13 -0.55 -8.19
N LEU A 247 3.82 0.45 -8.74
CA LEU A 247 3.21 1.65 -9.32
C LEU A 247 2.33 1.30 -10.52
N PHE A 248 2.76 0.39 -11.39
CA PHE A 248 1.95 -0.04 -12.54
C PHE A 248 0.62 -0.63 -12.09
N TYR A 249 0.59 -1.53 -11.10
CA TYR A 249 -0.66 -2.13 -10.65
C TYR A 249 -1.48 -1.21 -9.75
N LEU A 250 -0.88 -0.67 -8.68
CA LEU A 250 -1.58 0.13 -7.67
C LEU A 250 -1.86 1.53 -8.17
N GLY A 251 -0.87 2.20 -8.77
CA GLY A 251 -1.04 3.51 -9.38
C GLY A 251 -2.13 3.49 -10.43
N SER A 252 -2.11 2.51 -11.35
CA SER A 252 -3.18 2.40 -12.35
C SER A 252 -4.55 2.12 -11.76
N ALA A 253 -4.64 1.37 -10.65
CA ALA A 253 -5.92 1.15 -9.97
C ALA A 253 -6.45 2.46 -9.35
N VAL A 254 -5.61 3.19 -8.61
CA VAL A 254 -5.98 4.46 -7.99
C VAL A 254 -6.29 5.52 -9.05
N GLU A 255 -5.48 5.64 -10.10
CA GLU A 255 -5.71 6.61 -11.17
C GLU A 255 -7.01 6.33 -11.94
N ARG A 256 -7.37 5.06 -12.13
CA ARG A 256 -8.66 4.70 -12.73
C ARG A 256 -9.85 5.05 -11.84
N VAL A 257 -9.72 4.96 -10.52
CA VAL A 257 -10.79 5.28 -9.56
C VAL A 257 -10.95 6.79 -9.35
N TYR A 258 -9.84 7.50 -9.17
CA TYR A 258 -9.84 8.93 -8.81
C TYR A 258 -9.66 9.86 -10.02
N GLY A 259 -9.21 9.34 -11.15
CA GLY A 259 -8.86 10.14 -12.33
C GLY A 259 -7.50 10.83 -12.21
N ASN A 260 -6.98 11.24 -13.37
CA ASN A 260 -5.58 11.65 -13.56
C ASN A 260 -5.13 12.79 -12.63
N ILE A 261 -5.87 13.89 -12.56
CA ILE A 261 -5.47 15.08 -11.76
C ILE A 261 -5.52 14.80 -10.25
N ARG A 262 -6.51 14.01 -9.79
CA ARG A 262 -6.62 13.66 -8.36
C ARG A 262 -5.53 12.68 -7.98
N PHE A 263 -5.26 11.69 -8.83
CA PHE A 263 -4.14 10.78 -8.65
C PHE A 263 -2.81 11.51 -8.57
N LEU A 264 -2.55 12.46 -9.47
CA LEU A 264 -1.34 13.27 -9.42
C LEU A 264 -1.17 13.95 -8.06
N PHE A 265 -2.23 14.59 -7.55
CA PHE A 265 -2.21 15.21 -6.23
C PHE A 265 -1.99 14.19 -5.10
N ILE A 266 -2.72 13.07 -5.10
CA ILE A 266 -2.58 11.99 -4.11
C ILE A 266 -1.15 11.45 -4.09
N TYR A 267 -0.58 11.19 -5.27
CA TYR A 267 0.74 10.60 -5.41
C TYR A 267 1.84 11.54 -4.91
N LEU A 268 1.80 12.81 -5.29
CA LEU A 268 2.78 13.81 -4.84
C LEU A 268 2.63 14.13 -3.36
N ALA A 269 1.40 14.28 -2.86
CA ALA A 269 1.16 14.54 -1.43
C ALA A 269 1.55 13.35 -0.55
N ALA A 270 1.36 12.12 -1.03
CA ALA A 270 1.86 10.93 -0.36
C ALA A 270 3.38 10.87 -0.36
N GLY A 271 4.02 11.14 -1.50
CA GLY A 271 5.48 11.22 -1.57
C GLY A 271 6.04 12.25 -0.58
N PHE A 272 5.48 13.46 -0.57
CA PHE A 272 5.82 14.50 0.42
C PHE A 272 5.60 14.02 1.86
N GLY A 273 4.44 13.44 2.17
CA GLY A 273 4.14 12.94 3.52
C GLY A 273 5.07 11.83 3.97
N GLY A 274 5.49 10.96 3.04
CA GLY A 274 6.51 9.94 3.27
C GLY A 274 7.86 10.57 3.57
N THR A 275 8.36 11.44 2.69
CA THR A 275 9.65 12.10 2.91
C THR A 275 9.65 12.99 4.15
N LEU A 276 8.53 13.62 4.50
CA LEU A 276 8.37 14.38 5.74
C LEU A 276 8.46 13.47 6.98
N ALA A 277 7.78 12.33 7.00
CA ALA A 277 7.91 11.38 8.10
C ALA A 277 9.34 10.82 8.19
N SER A 278 9.93 10.48 7.05
CA SER A 278 11.33 10.04 6.95
C SER A 278 12.31 11.09 7.49
N PHE A 279 12.13 12.37 7.15
CA PHE A 279 12.93 13.47 7.65
C PHE A 279 12.97 13.52 9.18
N ILE A 280 11.84 13.27 9.84
CA ILE A 280 11.72 13.34 11.30
C ILE A 280 12.21 12.08 12.02
N PHE A 281 11.88 10.91 11.47
CA PHE A 281 12.00 9.64 12.19
C PHE A 281 13.12 8.74 11.66
N SER A 282 13.78 9.13 10.56
CA SER A 282 14.94 8.43 10.03
C SER A 282 16.08 9.41 9.70
N PRO A 283 17.28 9.26 10.27
CA PRO A 283 18.44 10.05 9.87
C PRO A 283 19.03 9.56 8.53
N THR A 284 18.67 8.35 8.08
CA THR A 284 19.29 7.75 6.90
C THR A 284 18.91 8.47 5.60
N LEU A 285 19.82 8.40 4.62
CA LEU A 285 19.52 8.77 3.25
C LEU A 285 18.36 7.90 2.72
N SER A 286 17.47 8.51 1.94
CA SER A 286 16.31 7.82 1.38
C SER A 286 16.03 8.29 -0.05
N ALA A 287 15.74 7.34 -0.92
CA ALA A 287 15.36 7.56 -2.31
C ALA A 287 14.42 6.43 -2.76
N GLY A 288 13.35 6.77 -3.45
CA GLY A 288 12.38 5.80 -3.94
C GLY A 288 10.96 6.35 -4.05
N ALA A 289 10.21 5.79 -5.00
CA ALA A 289 8.78 6.03 -5.14
C ALA A 289 7.92 5.36 -4.05
N SER A 290 8.52 4.55 -3.18
CA SER A 290 7.79 3.66 -2.26
C SER A 290 6.83 4.40 -1.33
N GLY A 291 7.22 5.55 -0.76
CA GLY A 291 6.30 6.39 0.03
C GLY A 291 5.04 6.81 -0.74
N ALA A 292 5.19 7.23 -2.00
CA ALA A 292 4.06 7.60 -2.85
C ALA A 292 3.19 6.38 -3.24
N ILE A 293 3.81 5.20 -3.42
CA ILE A 293 3.11 3.93 -3.66
C ILE A 293 2.33 3.47 -2.41
N PHE A 294 2.90 3.63 -1.21
CA PHE A 294 2.17 3.45 0.05
C PHE A 294 0.99 4.42 0.17
N GLY A 295 1.11 5.62 -0.38
CA GLY A 295 -0.03 6.53 -0.56
C GLY A 295 -1.14 5.98 -1.44
N CYS A 296 -0.82 5.18 -2.45
CA CYS A 296 -1.83 4.49 -3.26
C CYS A 296 -2.60 3.47 -2.42
N PHE A 297 -1.93 2.74 -1.51
CA PHE A 297 -2.63 1.92 -0.51
C PHE A 297 -3.53 2.79 0.39
N GLY A 298 -3.03 3.93 0.88
CA GLY A 298 -3.82 4.89 1.65
C GLY A 298 -5.10 5.35 0.92
N ALA A 299 -4.99 5.62 -0.39
CA ALA A 299 -6.14 5.96 -1.22
C ALA A 299 -7.15 4.81 -1.34
N LEU A 300 -6.68 3.57 -1.55
CA LEU A 300 -7.55 2.39 -1.58
C LEU A 300 -8.21 2.11 -0.23
N LEU A 301 -7.52 2.37 0.88
CA LEU A 301 -8.12 2.28 2.23
C LEU A 301 -9.21 3.34 2.44
N TYR A 302 -8.99 4.57 1.96
CA TYR A 302 -10.05 5.58 1.96
C TYR A 302 -11.25 5.14 1.11
N PHE A 303 -11.01 4.51 -0.04
CA PHE A 303 -12.08 3.88 -0.83
C PHE A 303 -12.83 2.81 -0.04
N GLY A 304 -12.12 1.91 0.66
CA GLY A 304 -12.72 0.91 1.54
C GLY A 304 -13.52 1.49 2.70
N LEU A 305 -13.11 2.64 3.23
CA LEU A 305 -13.87 3.35 4.29
C LEU A 305 -15.20 3.89 3.78
N ILE A 306 -15.24 4.42 2.55
CA ILE A 306 -16.45 5.03 1.98
C ILE A 306 -17.34 3.99 1.27
N TYR A 307 -16.75 2.95 0.68
CA TYR A 307 -17.43 1.92 -0.11
C TYR A 307 -16.97 0.49 0.30
N PRO A 308 -17.27 0.05 1.54
CA PRO A 308 -16.76 -1.21 2.09
C PRO A 308 -17.16 -2.45 1.26
N SER A 309 -18.44 -2.61 0.89
CA SER A 309 -18.92 -3.70 0.00
C SER A 309 -18.09 -3.80 -1.26
N LEU A 310 -17.92 -2.65 -1.91
CA LEU A 310 -17.34 -2.60 -3.23
C LEU A 310 -15.84 -2.88 -3.16
N PHE A 311 -15.15 -2.38 -2.14
CA PHE A 311 -13.74 -2.66 -1.86
C PHE A 311 -13.49 -4.15 -1.67
N PHE A 312 -14.21 -4.81 -0.75
CA PHE A 312 -14.00 -6.23 -0.47
C PHE A 312 -14.38 -7.13 -1.65
N ARG A 313 -15.34 -6.73 -2.48
CA ARG A 313 -15.72 -7.50 -3.67
C ARG A 313 -14.72 -7.35 -4.83
N THR A 314 -14.15 -6.17 -5.03
CA THR A 314 -13.37 -5.86 -6.25
C THR A 314 -11.86 -5.88 -6.03
N ILE A 315 -11.40 -5.40 -4.88
CA ILE A 315 -9.99 -5.34 -4.53
C ILE A 315 -9.64 -6.52 -3.60
N GLY A 316 -10.56 -6.86 -2.69
CA GLY A 316 -10.49 -8.04 -1.84
C GLY A 316 -9.56 -7.88 -0.63
N PHE A 317 -9.57 -8.88 0.25
CA PHE A 317 -8.68 -8.94 1.42
C PHE A 317 -7.19 -9.01 1.03
N ASN A 318 -6.90 -9.46 -0.19
CA ASN A 318 -5.55 -9.60 -0.72
C ASN A 318 -4.73 -8.29 -0.64
N ILE A 319 -5.35 -7.13 -0.87
CA ILE A 319 -4.63 -5.85 -0.77
C ILE A 319 -4.16 -5.57 0.67
N LEU A 320 -4.98 -5.95 1.67
CA LEU A 320 -4.65 -5.76 3.08
C LEU A 320 -3.53 -6.71 3.50
N VAL A 321 -3.56 -7.94 2.99
CA VAL A 321 -2.47 -8.91 3.18
C VAL A 321 -1.18 -8.42 2.55
N VAL A 322 -1.22 -7.99 1.29
CA VAL A 322 -0.04 -7.45 0.58
C VAL A 322 0.51 -6.22 1.30
N LEU A 323 -0.35 -5.31 1.76
CA LEU A 323 0.06 -4.16 2.56
C LEU A 323 0.74 -4.60 3.88
N GLY A 324 0.14 -5.53 4.62
CA GLY A 324 0.68 -6.05 5.87
C GLY A 324 2.03 -6.75 5.67
N ILE A 325 2.17 -7.53 4.59
CA ILE A 325 3.42 -8.18 4.22
C ILE A 325 4.51 -7.15 3.87
N ASN A 326 4.19 -6.15 3.05
CA ASN A 326 5.17 -5.11 2.69
C ASN A 326 5.65 -4.31 3.91
N LEU A 327 4.75 -3.97 4.84
CA LEU A 327 5.15 -3.32 6.09
C LEU A 327 6.01 -4.26 6.94
N ALA A 328 5.61 -5.53 7.11
CA ALA A 328 6.38 -6.49 7.89
C ALA A 328 7.80 -6.71 7.33
N PHE A 329 7.94 -6.85 6.01
CA PHE A 329 9.25 -6.92 5.36
C PHE A 329 10.05 -5.62 5.50
N GLY A 330 9.38 -4.47 5.45
CA GLY A 330 10.01 -3.18 5.71
C GLY A 330 10.66 -3.10 7.09
N PHE A 331 10.00 -3.62 8.12
CA PHE A 331 10.53 -3.65 9.49
C PHE A 331 11.64 -4.68 9.72
N THR A 332 11.80 -5.69 8.85
CA THR A 332 12.81 -6.75 9.03
C THR A 332 14.10 -6.54 8.24
N ILE A 333 14.09 -5.71 7.19
CA ILE A 333 15.26 -5.46 6.35
C ILE A 333 15.92 -4.12 6.75
N PRO A 334 17.16 -4.13 7.28
CA PRO A 334 17.90 -2.92 7.58
C PRO A 334 18.07 -2.03 6.34
N GLY A 335 17.92 -0.71 6.51
CA GLY A 335 18.02 0.26 5.41
C GLY A 335 16.69 0.58 4.71
N ILE A 336 15.57 -0.07 5.09
CA ILE A 336 14.24 0.32 4.61
C ILE A 336 13.64 1.45 5.46
N ASP A 337 13.17 2.49 4.76
CA ASP A 337 12.56 3.67 5.36
C ASP A 337 11.08 3.46 5.70
N ASN A 338 10.83 2.78 6.82
CA ASN A 338 9.47 2.49 7.31
C ASN A 338 8.70 3.76 7.71
N ALA A 339 9.40 4.77 8.22
CA ALA A 339 8.80 6.07 8.50
C ALA A 339 8.24 6.69 7.20
N GLY A 340 9.01 6.60 6.11
CA GLY A 340 8.58 6.97 4.77
C GLY A 340 7.35 6.23 4.28
N HIS A 341 7.27 4.91 4.50
CA HIS A 341 6.11 4.10 4.09
C HIS A 341 4.85 4.48 4.87
N ILE A 342 4.94 4.61 6.19
CA ILE A 342 3.80 4.98 7.04
C ILE A 342 3.35 6.42 6.76
N GLY A 343 4.30 7.35 6.64
CA GLY A 343 4.02 8.74 6.28
C GLY A 343 3.35 8.86 4.91
N GLY A 344 3.80 8.04 3.95
CA GLY A 344 3.21 7.96 2.62
C GLY A 344 1.78 7.42 2.64
N LEU A 345 1.52 6.36 3.41
CA LEU A 345 0.18 5.79 3.58
C LEU A 345 -0.79 6.80 4.18
N ILE A 346 -0.40 7.46 5.28
CA ILE A 346 -1.22 8.49 5.93
C ILE A 346 -1.42 9.68 5.00
N GLY A 347 -0.35 10.15 4.35
CA GLY A 347 -0.38 11.25 3.39
C GLY A 347 -1.33 10.99 2.23
N GLY A 348 -1.27 9.80 1.64
CA GLY A 348 -2.18 9.40 0.55
C GLY A 348 -3.64 9.27 1.01
N PHE A 349 -3.89 8.72 2.19
CA PHE A 349 -5.23 8.64 2.77
C PHE A 349 -5.83 10.04 2.99
N LEU A 350 -5.06 10.94 3.60
CA LEU A 350 -5.48 12.31 3.86
C LEU A 350 -5.69 13.10 2.56
N ALA A 351 -4.75 13.01 1.61
CA ALA A 351 -4.84 13.65 0.30
C ALA A 351 -6.08 13.19 -0.47
N THR A 352 -6.41 11.90 -0.38
CA THR A 352 -7.62 11.33 -0.95
C THR A 352 -8.89 11.92 -0.32
N GLY A 353 -8.89 12.12 0.99
CA GLY A 353 -9.96 12.81 1.70
C GLY A 353 -10.17 14.26 1.27
N ILE A 354 -9.09 14.97 0.94
CA ILE A 354 -9.14 16.36 0.41
C ILE A 354 -9.79 16.39 -0.98
N VAL A 355 -9.30 15.58 -1.92
CA VAL A 355 -9.74 15.64 -3.34
C VAL A 355 -11.08 14.94 -3.58
N HIS A 356 -11.40 13.96 -2.75
CA HIS A 356 -12.60 13.11 -2.79
C HIS A 356 -12.85 12.47 -4.17
N PHE A 357 -13.96 11.76 -4.33
CA PHE A 357 -14.29 11.06 -5.58
C PHE A 357 -14.67 12.02 -6.72
N PRO A 358 -14.39 11.65 -7.98
CA PRO A 358 -14.84 12.43 -9.13
C PRO A 358 -16.35 12.68 -9.13
N LYS A 359 -16.75 13.91 -9.46
CA LYS A 359 -18.16 14.36 -9.49
C LYS A 359 -18.92 14.21 -8.16
N LYS A 360 -18.22 13.95 -7.05
CA LYS A 360 -18.77 13.94 -5.68
C LYS A 360 -18.09 15.03 -4.88
N LYS A 361 -18.87 15.81 -4.12
CA LYS A 361 -18.35 16.85 -3.23
C LYS A 361 -18.87 16.62 -1.82
N ARG A 362 -17.99 16.78 -0.84
CA ARG A 362 -18.31 16.75 0.59
C ARG A 362 -17.51 17.86 1.28
N PRO A 363 -17.90 19.13 1.11
CA PRO A 363 -17.03 20.27 1.40
C PRO A 363 -16.56 20.31 2.86
N LEU A 364 -17.44 20.00 3.82
CA LEU A 364 -17.06 19.92 5.23
C LEU A 364 -15.99 18.85 5.48
N LEU A 365 -16.19 17.63 4.94
CA LEU A 365 -15.24 16.55 5.09
C LEU A 365 -13.89 16.89 4.44
N GLN A 366 -13.93 17.41 3.21
CA GLN A 366 -12.73 17.84 2.47
C GLN A 366 -11.96 18.93 3.22
N PHE A 367 -12.67 19.88 3.83
CA PHE A 367 -12.07 20.92 4.67
C PHE A 367 -11.43 20.32 5.94
N LEU A 368 -12.09 19.39 6.62
CA LEU A 368 -11.53 18.71 7.80
C LEU A 368 -10.24 17.95 7.45
N PHE A 369 -10.22 17.23 6.32
CA PHE A 369 -9.02 16.56 5.84
C PHE A 369 -7.90 17.54 5.48
N LEU A 370 -8.23 18.67 4.86
CA LEU A 370 -7.27 19.72 4.53
C LEU A 370 -6.67 20.33 5.80
N ALA A 371 -7.51 20.71 6.76
CA ALA A 371 -7.08 21.28 8.03
C ALA A 371 -6.22 20.28 8.83
N ALA A 372 -6.64 19.01 8.91
CA ALA A 372 -5.87 17.95 9.57
C ALA A 372 -4.50 17.75 8.91
N SER A 373 -4.45 17.71 7.57
CA SER A 373 -3.19 17.57 6.81
C SER A 373 -2.26 18.75 7.05
N PHE A 374 -2.80 19.97 7.02
CA PHE A 374 -2.01 21.18 7.25
C PHE A 374 -1.46 21.23 8.68
N CYS A 375 -2.31 20.99 9.69
CA CYS A 375 -1.88 20.96 11.09
C CYS A 375 -0.83 19.88 11.35
N LEU A 376 -1.01 18.69 10.77
CA LEU A 376 -0.05 17.60 10.90
C LEU A 376 1.28 17.95 10.24
N ALA A 377 1.27 18.43 8.99
CA ALA A 377 2.48 18.80 8.27
C ALA A 377 3.22 19.95 8.95
N ALA A 378 2.52 21.01 9.35
CA ALA A 378 3.10 22.14 10.07
C ALA A 378 3.67 21.74 11.43
N GLY A 379 2.97 20.86 12.16
CA GLY A 379 3.44 20.31 13.43
C GLY A 379 4.70 19.48 13.28
N LEU A 380 4.75 18.60 12.28
CA LEU A 380 5.92 17.77 11.99
C LEU A 380 7.11 18.60 11.51
N LEU A 381 6.90 19.58 10.61
CA LEU A 381 7.95 20.49 10.19
C LEU A 381 8.51 21.28 11.38
N LYS A 382 7.64 21.90 12.18
CA LYS A 382 8.07 22.63 13.38
C LYS A 382 8.86 21.73 14.33
N TYR A 383 8.44 20.47 14.48
CA TYR A 383 9.14 19.50 15.31
C TYR A 383 10.54 19.17 14.76
N GLY A 384 10.67 18.90 13.46
CA GLY A 384 11.96 18.55 12.84
C GLY A 384 12.98 19.68 12.85
N PHE A 385 12.53 20.91 12.58
CA PHE A 385 13.42 22.07 12.58
C PHE A 385 13.79 22.58 13.97
N ASN A 386 13.08 22.14 15.03
CA ASN A 386 13.35 22.58 16.41
C ASN A 386 14.54 21.85 17.06
N ASP A 387 14.88 20.65 16.61
CA ASP A 387 16.00 19.87 17.16
C ASP A 387 16.83 19.22 16.02
N PRO A 388 17.65 20.02 15.31
CA PRO A 388 18.48 19.55 14.20
C PRO A 388 19.45 18.42 14.59
N GLY A 389 19.96 18.43 15.83
CA GLY A 389 20.95 17.45 16.29
C GLY A 389 20.44 16.01 16.24
N ARG A 390 19.16 15.80 16.55
CA ARG A 390 18.51 14.48 16.46
C ARG A 390 18.42 13.94 15.03
N LEU A 391 18.41 14.84 14.04
CA LEU A 391 18.27 14.48 12.63
C LEU A 391 19.60 14.13 11.96
N LEU A 392 20.71 14.35 12.69
CA LEU A 392 22.07 14.02 12.31
C LEU A 392 22.48 12.74 13.04
N ASN A 393 23.10 11.82 12.31
CA ASN A 393 23.77 10.67 12.88
C ASN A 393 25.23 10.64 12.43
N GLU A 394 26.01 9.76 13.03
CA GLU A 394 27.43 9.62 12.73
C GLU A 394 27.69 9.44 11.22
N GLN A 395 26.93 8.57 10.56
CA GLN A 395 27.09 8.32 9.13
C GLN A 395 26.83 9.56 8.27
N THR A 396 25.88 10.41 8.68
CA THR A 396 25.63 11.71 8.05
C THR A 396 26.80 12.68 8.28
N ALA A 397 27.35 12.70 9.50
CA ALA A 397 28.51 13.52 9.84
C ALA A 397 29.77 13.08 9.06
N ILE A 398 29.98 11.77 8.88
CA ILE A 398 31.04 11.20 8.03
C ILE A 398 30.95 11.74 6.60
N VAL A 399 29.76 11.68 5.99
CA VAL A 399 29.56 12.16 4.60
C VAL A 399 29.81 13.67 4.49
N MET A 400 29.28 14.46 5.42
CA MET A 400 29.51 15.92 5.42
C MET A 400 30.98 16.26 5.68
N ALA A 401 31.64 15.55 6.58
CA ALA A 401 33.06 15.73 6.86
C ALA A 401 33.91 15.44 5.63
N GLN A 402 33.61 14.39 4.86
CA GLN A 402 34.29 14.11 3.59
C GLN A 402 34.11 15.22 2.55
N GLU A 403 32.91 15.79 2.43
CA GLU A 403 32.67 16.94 1.55
C GLU A 403 33.49 18.16 1.99
N HIS A 404 33.48 18.49 3.28
CA HIS A 404 34.28 19.60 3.82
C HIS A 404 35.79 19.36 3.67
N ILE A 405 36.27 18.14 3.87
CA ILE A 405 37.67 17.76 3.62
C ILE A 405 38.02 17.97 2.14
N SER A 406 37.13 17.58 1.23
CA SER A 406 37.32 17.77 -0.22
C SER A 406 37.31 19.25 -0.63
N ALA A 407 36.61 20.08 0.13
CA ALA A 407 36.58 21.54 -0.02
C ALA A 407 37.70 22.26 0.74
N GLU A 408 38.63 21.52 1.36
CA GLU A 408 39.73 22.05 2.20
C GLU A 408 39.25 22.79 3.48
N GLU A 409 38.02 22.54 3.93
CA GLU A 409 37.40 23.15 5.12
C GLU A 409 37.59 22.29 6.38
N TYR A 410 38.84 21.99 6.74
CA TYR A 410 39.19 20.98 7.75
C TYR A 410 38.61 21.23 9.16
N GLU A 411 38.52 22.47 9.63
CA GLU A 411 37.95 22.77 10.95
C GLU A 411 36.44 22.45 11.04
N LYS A 412 35.70 22.62 9.94
CA LYS A 412 34.27 22.25 9.92
C LYS A 412 34.12 20.74 10.00
N ALA A 413 34.90 19.99 9.21
CA ALA A 413 34.93 18.54 9.26
C ALA A 413 35.30 18.03 10.66
N ARG A 414 36.30 18.65 11.30
CA ARG A 414 36.71 18.35 12.68
C ARG A 414 35.55 18.56 13.66
N SER A 415 34.91 19.73 13.62
CA SER A 415 33.80 20.05 14.53
C SER A 415 32.61 19.10 14.40
N MET A 416 32.32 18.60 13.20
CA MET A 416 31.21 17.68 12.97
C MET A 416 31.45 16.27 13.53
N LEU A 417 32.70 15.81 13.51
CA LEU A 417 33.07 14.46 13.96
C LEU A 417 33.48 14.42 15.43
N ALA A 418 33.96 15.54 15.98
CA ALA A 418 34.44 15.62 17.35
C ALA A 418 33.38 15.18 18.39
N ASP A 419 32.13 15.59 18.23
CA ASP A 419 31.05 15.24 19.17
C ASP A 419 30.83 13.71 19.23
N PHE A 420 30.79 13.04 18.07
CA PHE A 420 30.61 11.58 18.00
C PHE A 420 31.79 10.82 18.59
N VAL A 421 33.01 11.30 18.34
CA VAL A 421 34.24 10.70 18.88
C VAL A 421 34.33 10.89 20.40
N ASN A 422 34.00 12.08 20.90
CA ASN A 422 34.00 12.39 22.33
C ASN A 422 32.96 11.58 23.13
N GLU A 423 31.85 11.19 22.50
CA GLU A 423 30.86 10.29 23.09
C GLU A 423 31.33 8.82 23.20
N GLY A 424 32.46 8.48 22.57
CA GLY A 424 33.18 7.22 22.75
C GLY A 424 32.64 6.00 21.99
N ASN A 425 31.67 6.20 21.08
CA ASN A 425 31.05 5.12 20.29
C ASN A 425 31.17 5.31 18.77
N ALA A 426 32.08 6.18 18.31
CA ALA A 426 32.30 6.41 16.88
C ALA A 426 33.00 5.24 16.19
N SER A 427 32.70 5.03 14.92
CA SER A 427 33.30 4.05 14.02
C SER A 427 34.77 4.36 13.71
N PRO A 428 35.57 3.35 13.34
CA PRO A 428 36.93 3.54 12.86
C PRO A 428 37.03 4.56 11.71
N GLU A 429 36.04 4.60 10.81
CA GLU A 429 35.99 5.58 9.73
C GLU A 429 35.82 7.02 10.22
N ALA A 430 34.97 7.26 11.23
CA ALA A 430 34.81 8.58 11.82
C ALA A 430 36.09 9.06 12.52
N TYR A 431 36.73 8.19 13.31
CA TYR A 431 38.03 8.47 13.91
C TYR A 431 39.10 8.76 12.86
N PHE A 432 39.13 7.98 11.76
CA PHE A 432 40.09 8.19 10.68
C PHE A 432 39.88 9.55 10.00
N LEU A 433 38.65 9.90 9.62
CA LEU A 433 38.36 11.19 8.99
C LEU A 433 38.64 12.38 9.91
N LEU A 434 38.33 12.24 11.21
CA LEU A 434 38.67 13.25 12.21
C LEU A 434 40.18 13.44 12.27
N SER A 435 40.95 12.35 12.39
CA SER A 435 42.41 12.41 12.41
C SER A 435 43.00 13.01 11.14
N TYR A 436 42.40 12.76 9.98
CA TYR A 436 42.82 13.37 8.73
C TYR A 436 42.63 14.89 8.74
N ALA A 437 41.48 15.37 9.24
CA ALA A 437 41.21 16.79 9.40
C ALA A 437 42.18 17.45 10.41
N GLU A 438 42.50 16.76 11.51
CA GLU A 438 43.45 17.20 12.54
C GLU A 438 44.89 17.29 12.01
N ILE A 439 45.35 16.30 11.22
CA ILE A 439 46.66 16.36 10.54
C ILE A 439 46.73 17.61 9.66
N LYS A 440 45.67 17.90 8.89
CA LYS A 440 45.61 19.08 8.02
C LYS A 440 45.52 20.40 8.80
N ALA A 441 44.99 20.37 10.02
CA ALA A 441 44.96 21.50 10.94
C ALA A 441 46.25 21.66 11.79
N GLY A 442 47.19 20.72 11.70
CA GLY A 442 48.46 20.73 12.47
C GLY A 442 48.35 20.18 13.90
N GLN A 443 47.27 19.47 14.23
CA GLN A 443 47.00 18.86 15.53
C GLN A 443 47.47 17.39 15.55
N LEU A 444 48.79 17.20 15.48
CA LEU A 444 49.38 15.88 15.27
C LEU A 444 49.24 14.95 16.49
N GLU A 445 49.20 15.49 17.70
CA GLU A 445 49.06 14.69 18.92
C GLU A 445 47.66 14.07 19.00
N GLU A 446 46.61 14.88 18.81
CA GLU A 446 45.21 14.43 18.78
C GLU A 446 44.98 13.44 17.62
N ALA A 447 45.49 13.77 16.42
CA ALA A 447 45.38 12.88 15.26
C ALA A 447 46.01 11.51 15.52
N LYS A 448 47.17 11.47 16.18
CA LYS A 448 47.87 10.23 16.53
C LYS A 448 47.06 9.41 17.52
N GLU A 449 46.45 10.01 18.54
CA GLU A 449 45.58 9.30 19.49
C GLU A 449 44.39 8.66 18.78
N HIS A 450 43.71 9.41 17.90
CA HIS A 450 42.59 8.90 17.11
C HIS A 450 43.01 7.78 16.15
N LEU A 451 44.14 7.94 15.44
CA LEU A 451 44.64 6.89 14.55
C LEU A 451 45.04 5.61 15.29
N LEU A 452 45.62 5.73 16.49
CA LEU A 452 45.91 4.58 17.34
C LEU A 452 44.62 3.85 17.76
N HIS A 453 43.52 4.58 17.95
CA HIS A 453 42.20 3.99 18.17
C HIS A 453 41.73 3.20 16.94
N VAL A 454 41.80 3.80 15.74
CA VAL A 454 41.41 3.16 14.47
C VAL A 454 42.12 1.82 14.29
N VAL A 455 43.45 1.79 14.39
CA VAL A 455 44.22 0.56 14.16
C VAL A 455 44.08 -0.47 15.28
N LYS A 456 43.63 -0.05 16.46
CA LYS A 456 43.33 -0.95 17.58
C LYS A 456 42.00 -1.67 17.37
N GLU A 457 41.00 -0.98 16.84
CA GLU A 457 39.69 -1.58 16.52
C GLU A 457 39.72 -2.33 15.19
N GLU A 458 40.31 -1.73 14.16
CA GLU A 458 40.45 -2.28 12.83
C GLU A 458 41.91 -2.28 12.37
N GLY A 459 42.66 -3.31 12.76
CA GLY A 459 44.07 -3.46 12.38
C GLY A 459 44.33 -3.66 10.87
N SER A 460 43.28 -3.81 10.05
CA SER A 460 43.37 -3.83 8.58
C SER A 460 43.25 -2.46 7.93
N PHE A 461 43.03 -1.39 8.70
CA PHE A 461 42.85 -0.02 8.18
C PHE A 461 44.19 0.57 7.72
N HIS A 462 44.55 0.31 6.47
CA HIS A 462 45.90 0.59 5.95
C HIS A 462 46.22 2.09 5.85
N GLU A 463 45.23 2.95 5.55
CA GLU A 463 45.41 4.40 5.52
C GLU A 463 45.77 4.95 6.89
N ALA A 464 45.20 4.38 7.96
CA ALA A 464 45.50 4.79 9.32
C ALA A 464 46.94 4.43 9.71
N HIS A 465 47.39 3.23 9.34
CA HIS A 465 48.79 2.84 9.48
C HIS A 465 49.76 3.73 8.70
N TYR A 466 49.41 4.11 7.47
CA TYR A 466 50.21 5.01 6.67
C TYR A 466 50.35 6.40 7.33
N ASN A 467 49.24 6.99 7.81
CA ASN A 467 49.26 8.28 8.48
C ASN A 467 50.03 8.24 9.81
N LEU A 468 49.91 7.16 10.59
CA LEU A 468 50.73 6.96 11.80
C LEU A 468 52.23 6.90 11.49
N ALA A 469 52.60 6.25 10.38
CA ALA A 469 54.00 6.18 9.97
C ALA A 469 54.58 7.57 9.66
N LEU A 470 53.81 8.44 9.01
CA LEU A 470 54.19 9.82 8.73
C LEU A 470 54.35 10.64 10.02
N ILE A 471 53.39 10.56 10.95
CA ILE A 471 53.47 11.28 12.23
C ILE A 471 54.69 10.82 13.03
N TYR A 472 54.93 9.51 13.14
CA TYR A 472 56.11 9.00 13.85
C TYR A 472 57.44 9.36 13.19
N LEU A 473 57.46 9.58 11.87
CA LEU A 473 58.64 10.04 11.17
C LEU A 473 58.95 11.51 11.50
N GLU A 474 57.91 12.34 11.65
CA GLU A 474 58.02 13.73 12.09
C GLU A 474 58.46 13.85 13.56
N GLU A 475 58.11 12.87 14.40
CA GLU A 475 58.56 12.75 15.79
C GLU A 475 59.97 12.13 15.97
N ASP A 476 60.72 11.92 14.87
CA ASP A 476 62.01 11.21 14.86
C ASP A 476 61.95 9.77 15.44
N ASN A 477 60.78 9.15 15.50
CA ASN A 477 60.58 7.78 15.99
C ASN A 477 60.61 6.75 14.85
N THR A 478 61.80 6.59 14.25
CA THR A 478 62.03 5.74 13.06
C THR A 478 61.58 4.28 13.27
N LYS A 479 61.66 3.76 14.49
CA LYS A 479 61.27 2.38 14.81
C LYS A 479 59.77 2.16 14.67
N LYS A 480 58.95 3.06 15.24
CA LYS A 480 57.48 2.98 15.11
C LYS A 480 57.01 3.39 13.72
N ALA A 481 57.66 4.37 13.11
CA ALA A 481 57.39 4.78 11.74
C ALA A 481 57.54 3.59 10.77
N ARG A 482 58.67 2.85 10.86
CA ARG A 482 58.91 1.65 10.05
C ARG A 482 57.88 0.56 10.29
N HIS A 483 57.50 0.33 11.55
CA HIS A 483 56.53 -0.70 11.90
C HIS A 483 55.18 -0.47 11.21
N HIS A 484 54.63 0.74 11.29
CA HIS A 484 53.35 1.05 10.65
C HIS A 484 53.45 1.18 9.13
N ALA A 485 54.56 1.70 8.59
CA ALA A 485 54.80 1.74 7.15
C ALA A 485 54.82 0.32 6.53
N GLN A 486 55.46 -0.63 7.22
CA GLN A 486 55.48 -2.04 6.80
C GLN A 486 54.07 -2.63 6.77
N ILE A 487 53.27 -2.42 7.83
CA ILE A 487 51.90 -2.94 7.89
C ILE A 487 51.05 -2.36 6.76
N ALA A 488 51.11 -1.04 6.51
CA ALA A 488 50.37 -0.42 5.41
C ALA A 488 50.77 -1.03 4.04
N ALA A 489 52.07 -1.21 3.81
CA ALA A 489 52.62 -1.80 2.58
C ALA A 489 52.23 -3.28 2.41
N ASP A 490 52.17 -4.05 3.49
CA ASP A 490 51.76 -5.46 3.47
C ASP A 490 50.25 -5.60 3.20
N LEU A 491 49.43 -4.72 3.78
CA LEU A 491 47.97 -4.71 3.59
C LEU A 491 47.56 -4.27 2.17
N LYS A 492 48.30 -3.35 1.55
CA LYS A 492 48.08 -2.89 0.16
C LYS A 492 49.39 -2.83 -0.64
N PRO A 493 49.89 -3.98 -1.13
CA PRO A 493 51.15 -4.05 -1.87
C PRO A 493 51.17 -3.24 -3.18
N GLU A 494 50.00 -3.09 -3.80
CA GLU A 494 49.79 -2.35 -5.05
C GLU A 494 49.99 -0.83 -4.88
N GLN A 495 49.91 -0.30 -3.65
CA GLN A 495 49.97 1.13 -3.37
C GLN A 495 51.42 1.62 -3.32
N LYS A 496 51.88 2.22 -4.42
CA LYS A 496 53.29 2.66 -4.59
C LYS A 496 53.77 3.64 -3.52
N GLU A 497 52.89 4.48 -2.99
CA GLU A 497 53.23 5.46 -1.96
C GLU A 497 53.66 4.81 -0.64
N TYR A 498 53.05 3.69 -0.27
CA TYR A 498 53.37 2.97 0.96
C TYR A 498 54.75 2.33 0.88
N GLN A 499 55.05 1.71 -0.27
CA GLN A 499 56.38 1.16 -0.55
C GLN A 499 57.46 2.23 -0.58
N LYS A 500 57.15 3.41 -1.14
CA LYS A 500 58.07 4.55 -1.17
C LYS A 500 58.38 5.05 0.23
N LEU A 501 57.36 5.21 1.09
CA LEU A 501 57.56 5.63 2.48
C LEU A 501 58.40 4.62 3.26
N LEU A 502 58.11 3.32 3.12
CA LEU A 502 58.89 2.27 3.77
C LEU A 502 60.38 2.34 3.38
N ASN A 503 60.68 2.44 2.09
CA ASN A 503 62.06 2.57 1.58
C ASN A 503 62.76 3.87 1.98
N GLN A 504 62.02 4.91 2.36
CA GLN A 504 62.60 6.17 2.85
C GLN A 504 62.98 6.11 4.34
N ILE A 505 62.36 5.19 5.08
CA ILE A 505 62.60 4.98 6.52
C ILE A 505 63.72 3.93 6.74
N GLU A 506 63.98 3.08 5.74
CA GLU A 506 65.14 2.17 5.66
C GLU A 506 66.45 2.91 5.37
#